data_AF-A0A847SPW2-F1
#
_entry.id   AF-A0A847SPW2-F1
#
_cell.length_a   1.000
_cell.length_b   1.000
_cell.length_c   1.000
_cell.angle_alpha   90.00
_cell.angle_beta   90.00
_cell.angle_gamma   90.00
#
_symmetry.space_group_name_H-M   'P 1'
#
loop_
_entity.id
_entity.type
_entity.pdbx_description
1 polymer ?
#
loop_
_entity_poly.entity_id
_entity_poly.type
_entity_poly.pdbx_seq_one_letter_code
_entity_poly.pdbx_strand_id
1 'polypeptide(L)'
;MNYKQIIGSALLIAILGGACKKANSDVDLTKEVAGAGTVAGEVYGIWEKGSTKRISGDIIIPEGKSLVIEEGVLVIMDTLAKPEVIVKGNLYSMGTKEFPVRFTIEENLRTDSRKFGKQWGGILAAQSCKELLLDNTVVEYGGATTTESSTSVKQGLYKAKSGENLPALWFSNVNGKLVVTNSTFRHFQDDCTYIEGGKIIFANNKFYSTGLVGGEGINIKSGCLADVGFNFFYATNTNALKLSNSGNRSPQAHVIAYNNTILNTGWRRPTVKGGSVWLEATVYAELYNNLFANARFGIKRDTKGPEDQRSAFSNNLYYGFDQATVTQFQPSKDVVGGKNDLISTTVGDHDPKFVNYPLNTAMNNPDLNESWDFHVQAGSPAIGAGTTAFTRNFPDGLVLNGKLYLSPAPSSTIGALGTKN
;
A
#
# COMPACT_ATOMS: atom_id res chain seq x y z
N MET A 1 55.99 81.87 1.36
CA MET A 1 56.39 81.36 0.04
C MET A 1 55.12 80.84 -0.65
N ASN A 2 54.72 81.51 -1.75
CA ASN A 2 53.63 81.26 -2.73
C ASN A 2 52.21 80.91 -2.22
N TYR A 3 51.24 81.85 -2.12
CA TYR A 3 50.42 82.61 -3.11
C TYR A 3 49.28 81.84 -3.83
N LYS A 4 48.07 82.41 -3.65
CA LYS A 4 46.80 82.36 -4.45
C LYS A 4 45.87 81.16 -4.17
N GLN A 5 44.61 81.28 -3.71
CA GLN A 5 43.42 82.12 -3.98
C GLN A 5 42.33 81.34 -4.76
N ILE A 6 41.08 81.45 -4.24
CA ILE A 6 39.76 81.46 -4.94
C ILE A 6 38.96 80.13 -5.06
N ILE A 7 37.91 80.04 -4.21
CA ILE A 7 36.45 79.96 -4.48
C ILE A 7 35.96 79.19 -5.74
N GLY A 8 35.03 78.24 -5.53
CA GLY A 8 33.71 78.27 -6.20
C GLY A 8 33.40 77.29 -7.34
N SER A 9 32.41 76.43 -7.06
CA SER A 9 31.27 76.07 -7.93
C SER A 9 31.36 74.96 -9.00
N ALA A 10 30.48 73.98 -8.79
CA ALA A 10 29.54 73.33 -9.74
C ALA A 10 30.04 72.38 -10.85
N LEU A 11 29.61 71.11 -10.76
CA LEU A 11 28.87 70.33 -11.78
C LEU A 11 28.54 68.95 -11.17
N LEU A 12 27.31 68.64 -10.75
CA LEU A 12 26.14 68.24 -11.54
C LEU A 12 26.33 66.92 -12.33
N ILE A 13 25.98 65.78 -11.70
CA ILE A 13 25.33 64.67 -12.40
C ILE A 13 24.14 64.21 -11.55
N ALA A 14 22.95 64.42 -12.10
CA ALA A 14 21.68 63.91 -11.62
C ALA A 14 21.28 62.70 -12.47
N ILE A 15 20.95 61.57 -11.84
CA ILE A 15 19.94 60.58 -12.28
C ILE A 15 19.40 59.98 -10.96
N LEU A 16 18.30 60.46 -10.36
CA LEU A 16 16.87 60.30 -10.66
C LEU A 16 16.36 58.85 -10.73
N GLY A 17 15.40 58.57 -9.85
CA GLY A 17 14.49 57.41 -9.87
C GLY A 17 14.82 56.38 -8.79
N GLY A 18 14.03 56.13 -7.74
CA GLY A 18 12.73 56.68 -7.38
C GLY A 18 12.27 56.06 -6.06
N ALA A 19 11.98 56.94 -5.11
CA ALA A 19 10.95 56.87 -4.06
C ALA A 19 10.55 55.50 -3.46
N CYS A 20 10.89 55.39 -2.18
CA CYS A 20 10.17 54.75 -1.08
C CYS A 20 8.70 54.38 -1.32
N LYS A 21 8.33 53.17 -0.91
CA LYS A 21 7.09 52.97 -0.15
C LYS A 21 7.38 52.20 1.15
N LYS A 22 6.80 52.72 2.23
CA LYS A 22 6.83 52.24 3.60
C LYS A 22 6.67 50.73 3.67
N ALA A 23 7.56 50.06 4.39
CA ALA A 23 7.33 48.72 4.87
C ALA A 23 6.15 48.76 5.86
N ASN A 24 4.97 48.34 5.39
CA ASN A 24 3.88 47.94 6.27
C ASN A 24 4.31 46.59 6.85
N SER A 25 4.74 46.58 8.12
CA SER A 25 4.84 45.34 8.88
C SER A 25 3.43 44.96 9.33
N ASP A 26 2.61 44.49 8.40
CA ASP A 26 1.45 43.68 8.76
C ASP A 26 2.01 42.32 9.16
N VAL A 27 2.40 42.22 10.44
CA VAL A 27 2.65 40.93 11.07
C VAL A 27 1.28 40.25 11.14
N ASP A 28 1.07 39.27 10.27
CA ASP A 28 -0.06 38.36 10.39
C ASP A 28 0.09 37.59 11.71
N LEU A 29 -0.69 37.99 12.71
CA LEU A 29 -0.77 37.37 14.02
C LEU A 29 -1.86 36.29 14.07
N THR A 30 -2.34 35.79 12.93
CA THR A 30 -3.11 34.55 12.95
C THR A 30 -2.18 33.45 13.44
N LYS A 31 -2.41 32.99 14.67
CA LYS A 31 -1.91 31.68 15.08
C LYS A 31 -2.38 30.69 14.02
N GLU A 32 -1.48 30.16 13.20
CA GLU A 32 -1.76 28.95 12.44
C GLU A 32 -2.31 27.94 13.45
N VAL A 33 -3.61 27.65 13.35
CA VAL A 33 -4.18 26.52 14.07
C VAL A 33 -3.51 25.31 13.46
N ALA A 34 -2.76 24.56 14.27
CA ALA A 34 -2.24 23.26 13.85
C ALA A 34 -3.39 22.46 13.25
N GLY A 35 -3.35 22.20 11.93
CA GLY A 35 -4.44 21.56 11.18
C GLY A 35 -5.18 22.42 10.14
N ALA A 36 -4.88 23.70 9.95
CA ALA A 36 -5.44 24.46 8.83
C ALA A 36 -4.76 24.04 7.50
N GLY A 37 -5.23 22.97 6.87
CA GLY A 37 -4.75 22.59 5.53
C GLY A 37 -5.12 23.63 4.46
N THR A 38 -4.33 23.71 3.39
CA THR A 38 -4.48 24.73 2.34
C THR A 38 -4.86 24.15 0.97
N VAL A 39 -4.79 22.83 0.80
CA VAL A 39 -5.04 22.16 -0.49
C VAL A 39 -6.39 21.43 -0.46
N ALA A 40 -7.25 21.74 -1.43
CA ALA A 40 -8.52 21.06 -1.70
C ALA A 40 -8.91 21.29 -3.17
N GLY A 41 -9.84 20.48 -3.70
CA GLY A 41 -10.35 20.62 -5.06
C GLY A 41 -9.43 19.99 -6.11
N GLU A 42 -9.40 20.57 -7.31
CA GLU A 42 -8.61 19.99 -8.41
C GLU A 42 -7.11 20.20 -8.21
N VAL A 43 -6.32 19.13 -8.37
CA VAL A 43 -4.85 19.14 -8.29
C VAL A 43 -4.24 18.38 -9.46
N TYR A 44 -3.16 18.91 -10.02
CA TYR A 44 -2.39 18.31 -11.10
C TYR A 44 -1.03 19.01 -11.22
N GLY A 45 -0.14 18.49 -12.06
CA GLY A 45 1.23 18.99 -12.20
C GLY A 45 2.19 18.23 -11.30
N ILE A 46 3.16 18.94 -10.72
CA ILE A 46 4.23 18.35 -9.92
C ILE A 46 4.15 18.88 -8.49
N TRP A 47 4.20 17.98 -7.52
CA TRP A 47 4.53 18.31 -6.14
C TRP A 47 6.01 18.05 -5.93
N GLU A 48 6.74 19.15 -5.79
CA GLU A 48 8.21 19.17 -5.75
C GLU A 48 8.78 18.41 -4.55
N LYS A 49 9.92 17.76 -4.77
CA LYS A 49 10.68 16.98 -3.80
C LYS A 49 10.77 17.65 -2.42
N GLY A 50 10.50 16.86 -1.38
CA GLY A 50 10.62 17.29 0.03
C GLY A 50 9.57 18.31 0.49
N SER A 51 8.64 18.74 -0.37
CA SER A 51 7.59 19.69 0.03
C SER A 51 6.55 19.04 0.94
N THR A 52 5.88 19.86 1.76
CA THR A 52 4.72 19.41 2.57
C THR A 52 3.43 19.94 1.96
N LYS A 53 2.43 19.07 1.79
CA LYS A 53 1.09 19.40 1.30
C LYS A 53 0.08 19.08 2.39
N ARG A 54 -0.57 20.10 2.95
CA ARG A 54 -1.64 19.94 3.94
C ARG A 54 -2.99 19.97 3.24
N ILE A 55 -3.69 18.84 3.25
CA ILE A 55 -4.94 18.61 2.55
C ILE A 55 -6.10 18.88 3.52
N SER A 56 -6.86 19.95 3.29
CA SER A 56 -8.00 20.37 4.15
C SER A 56 -9.37 19.94 3.63
N GLY A 57 -9.43 19.42 2.40
CA GLY A 57 -10.64 18.90 1.79
C GLY A 57 -10.32 17.95 0.65
N ASP A 58 -11.33 17.27 0.12
CA ASP A 58 -11.15 16.29 -0.94
C ASP A 58 -10.35 16.88 -2.11
N ILE A 59 -9.40 16.10 -2.62
CA ILE A 59 -8.62 16.46 -3.80
C ILE A 59 -8.99 15.57 -4.98
N ILE A 60 -9.01 16.15 -6.17
CA ILE A 60 -9.41 15.47 -7.40
C ILE A 60 -8.31 15.68 -8.44
N ILE A 61 -7.76 14.60 -8.97
CA ILE A 61 -6.89 14.63 -10.15
C ILE A 61 -7.80 14.48 -11.38
N PRO A 62 -8.02 15.54 -12.19
CA PRO A 62 -9.00 15.50 -13.27
C PRO A 62 -8.64 14.55 -14.39
N GLU A 63 -9.64 14.08 -15.13
CA GLU A 63 -9.41 13.26 -16.33
C GLU A 63 -8.54 14.01 -17.35
N GLY A 64 -7.63 13.30 -18.01
CA GLY A 64 -6.67 13.90 -18.94
C GLY A 64 -5.55 14.71 -18.28
N LYS A 65 -5.53 14.85 -16.95
CA LYS A 65 -4.44 15.44 -16.17
C LYS A 65 -3.65 14.38 -15.42
N SER A 66 -2.52 14.78 -14.87
CA SER A 66 -1.69 13.92 -14.03
C SER A 66 -1.14 14.70 -12.85
N LEU A 67 -1.01 14.03 -11.72
CA LEU A 67 -0.25 14.52 -10.57
C LEU A 67 0.98 13.64 -10.40
N VAL A 68 2.16 14.26 -10.45
CA VAL A 68 3.43 13.65 -10.07
C VAL A 68 3.79 14.16 -8.69
N ILE A 69 4.10 13.24 -7.77
CA ILE A 69 4.55 13.55 -6.42
C ILE A 69 5.97 13.01 -6.31
N GLU A 70 6.93 13.93 -6.22
CA GLU A 70 8.34 13.58 -6.15
C GLU A 70 8.74 13.08 -4.77
N GLU A 71 9.94 12.50 -4.69
CA GLU A 71 10.46 11.89 -3.47
C GLU A 71 10.46 12.82 -2.25
N GLY A 72 10.26 12.25 -1.07
CA GLY A 72 10.25 12.98 0.20
C GLY A 72 9.06 13.92 0.42
N VAL A 73 8.09 14.00 -0.50
CA VAL A 73 6.88 14.80 -0.27
C VAL A 73 6.06 14.22 0.88
N LEU A 74 5.67 15.10 1.81
CA LEU A 74 4.80 14.78 2.92
C LEU A 74 3.38 15.30 2.64
N VAL A 75 2.42 14.38 2.49
CA VAL A 75 1.00 14.69 2.29
C VAL A 75 0.28 14.47 3.61
N ILE A 76 -0.10 15.57 4.27
CA ILE A 76 -0.75 15.57 5.58
C ILE A 76 -2.26 15.78 5.39
N MET A 77 -3.04 14.80 5.79
CA MET A 77 -4.49 14.78 5.67
C MET A 77 -5.13 15.33 6.93
N ASP A 78 -6.06 16.28 6.78
CA ASP A 78 -6.81 16.81 7.90
C ASP A 78 -7.74 15.75 8.53
N THR A 79 -7.70 15.63 9.86
CA THR A 79 -8.43 14.57 10.58
C THR A 79 -9.88 14.91 10.91
N LEU A 80 -10.27 16.17 10.74
CA LEU A 80 -11.64 16.65 10.96
C LEU A 80 -12.47 16.56 9.69
N ALA A 81 -11.94 17.07 8.57
CA ALA A 81 -12.52 17.01 7.24
C ALA A 81 -12.47 15.60 6.65
N LYS A 82 -11.45 14.81 7.02
CA LYS A 82 -11.20 13.44 6.54
C LYS A 82 -11.17 13.32 5.01
N PRO A 83 -10.29 14.06 4.32
CA PRO A 83 -10.32 14.15 2.86
C PRO A 83 -10.18 12.80 2.14
N GLU A 84 -10.82 12.71 0.98
CA GLU A 84 -10.63 11.68 -0.02
C GLU A 84 -9.68 12.15 -1.14
N VAL A 85 -8.89 11.22 -1.70
CA VAL A 85 -8.05 11.48 -2.88
C VAL A 85 -8.69 10.80 -4.09
N ILE A 86 -9.36 11.57 -4.94
CA ILE A 86 -10.05 11.06 -6.13
C ILE A 86 -9.12 11.15 -7.34
N VAL A 87 -8.89 10.02 -8.02
CA VAL A 87 -8.02 9.97 -9.21
C VAL A 87 -8.87 9.64 -10.44
N LYS A 88 -9.17 10.64 -11.27
CA LYS A 88 -9.78 10.46 -12.60
C LYS A 88 -8.75 10.53 -13.73
N GLY A 89 -7.68 11.29 -13.53
CA GLY A 89 -6.48 11.31 -14.38
C GLY A 89 -5.48 10.23 -13.98
N ASN A 90 -4.20 10.57 -13.96
CA ASN A 90 -3.13 9.67 -13.49
C ASN A 90 -2.47 10.18 -12.22
N LEU A 91 -2.02 9.26 -11.37
CA LEU A 91 -1.24 9.58 -10.16
C LEU A 91 0.09 8.85 -10.20
N TYR A 92 1.18 9.60 -10.01
CA TYR A 92 2.53 9.06 -9.94
C TYR A 92 3.19 9.49 -8.63
N SER A 93 3.12 8.66 -7.60
CA SER A 93 3.81 8.86 -6.32
C SER A 93 5.17 8.17 -6.38
N MET A 94 6.23 8.96 -6.48
CA MET A 94 7.57 8.51 -6.87
C MET A 94 8.59 8.81 -5.77
N GLY A 95 8.52 8.05 -4.68
CA GLY A 95 9.49 8.09 -3.60
C GLY A 95 10.80 7.37 -3.90
N THR A 96 11.71 7.44 -2.94
CA THR A 96 12.87 6.56 -2.82
C THR A 96 12.88 5.89 -1.45
N LYS A 97 13.75 4.90 -1.24
CA LYS A 97 13.87 4.22 0.05
C LYS A 97 14.27 5.20 1.16
N GLU A 98 15.17 6.13 0.83
CA GLU A 98 15.68 7.16 1.73
C GLU A 98 14.66 8.30 1.90
N PHE A 99 13.95 8.67 0.83
CA PHE A 99 12.97 9.75 0.81
C PHE A 99 11.62 9.27 0.27
N PRO A 100 10.87 8.47 1.05
CA PRO A 100 9.57 8.00 0.60
C PRO A 100 8.57 9.16 0.50
N VAL A 101 7.64 9.07 -0.45
CA VAL A 101 6.42 9.90 -0.38
C VAL A 101 5.55 9.38 0.76
N ARG A 102 4.97 10.25 1.58
CA ARG A 102 4.17 9.81 2.74
C ARG A 102 2.81 10.49 2.80
N PHE A 103 1.74 9.71 2.66
CA PHE A 103 0.36 10.10 2.96
C PHE A 103 0.03 9.73 4.40
N THR A 104 -0.21 10.73 5.24
CA THR A 104 -0.32 10.57 6.70
C THR A 104 -1.16 11.69 7.33
N ILE A 105 -1.19 11.73 8.66
CA ILE A 105 -1.75 12.80 9.48
C ILE A 105 -0.63 13.54 10.20
N GLU A 106 -0.95 14.65 10.87
CA GLU A 106 0.00 15.37 11.71
C GLU A 106 0.63 14.46 12.77
N GLU A 107 1.92 14.62 13.01
CA GLU A 107 2.71 13.70 13.82
C GLU A 107 2.20 13.59 15.27
N ASN A 108 1.80 14.71 15.87
CA ASN A 108 1.23 14.75 17.22
C ASN A 108 -0.12 14.01 17.34
N LEU A 109 -0.75 13.64 16.22
CA LEU A 109 -1.99 12.86 16.18
C LEU A 109 -1.74 11.36 15.98
N ARG A 110 -0.49 10.92 15.83
CA ARG A 110 -0.14 9.50 15.62
C ARG A 110 -0.04 8.77 16.95
N THR A 111 -1.20 8.49 17.55
CA THR A 111 -1.32 7.83 18.86
C THR A 111 -1.76 6.37 18.74
N ASP A 112 -1.53 5.59 19.80
CA ASP A 112 -2.01 4.19 19.87
C ASP A 112 -3.52 4.08 19.67
N SER A 113 -4.31 5.04 20.17
CA SER A 113 -5.77 5.06 19.98
C SER A 113 -6.21 5.25 18.52
N ARG A 114 -5.31 5.72 17.65
CA ARG A 114 -5.55 5.92 16.21
C ARG A 114 -4.79 4.90 15.36
N LYS A 115 -4.18 3.86 15.94
CA LYS A 115 -3.33 2.88 15.24
C LYS A 115 -4.04 2.06 14.16
N PHE A 116 -5.37 2.07 14.14
CA PHE A 116 -6.19 1.44 13.10
C PHE A 116 -6.92 2.47 12.22
N GLY A 117 -6.36 3.67 12.08
CA GLY A 117 -6.75 4.63 11.04
C GLY A 117 -8.07 5.34 11.29
N LYS A 118 -8.89 5.47 10.23
CA LYS A 118 -10.14 6.24 10.16
C LYS A 118 -9.97 7.77 10.23
N GLN A 119 -8.76 8.25 9.92
CA GLN A 119 -8.40 9.67 10.05
C GLN A 119 -8.58 10.45 8.75
N TRP A 120 -8.54 9.79 7.60
CA TRP A 120 -8.87 10.34 6.29
C TRP A 120 -9.43 9.23 5.39
N GLY A 121 -9.90 9.56 4.18
CA GLY A 121 -10.53 8.60 3.28
C GLY A 121 -9.58 7.54 2.73
N GLY A 122 -9.22 7.67 1.47
CA GLY A 122 -8.33 6.76 0.74
C GLY A 122 -7.99 7.33 -0.63
N ILE A 123 -7.15 6.60 -1.38
CA ILE A 123 -6.83 6.90 -2.77
C ILE A 123 -7.80 6.14 -3.66
N LEU A 124 -8.73 6.83 -4.29
CA LEU A 124 -9.85 6.26 -5.04
C LEU A 124 -9.70 6.56 -6.53
N ALA A 125 -9.12 5.60 -7.26
CA ALA A 125 -8.90 5.70 -8.69
C ALA A 125 -10.08 5.16 -9.50
N ALA A 126 -10.77 6.09 -10.16
CA ALA A 126 -11.94 5.84 -10.98
C ALA A 126 -11.61 5.04 -12.25
N GLN A 127 -12.65 4.60 -12.97
CA GLN A 127 -12.50 3.87 -14.24
C GLN A 127 -11.78 4.67 -15.33
N SER A 128 -11.76 6.00 -15.24
CA SER A 128 -11.00 6.87 -16.16
C SER A 128 -9.50 6.91 -15.87
N CYS A 129 -9.06 6.51 -14.67
CA CYS A 129 -7.65 6.50 -14.30
C CYS A 129 -6.89 5.46 -15.13
N LYS A 130 -5.99 5.90 -16.01
CA LYS A 130 -5.25 5.00 -16.92
C LYS A 130 -4.02 4.42 -16.24
N GLU A 131 -3.33 5.22 -15.44
CA GLU A 131 -2.11 4.81 -14.74
C GLU A 131 -2.11 5.33 -13.30
N LEU A 132 -1.82 4.43 -12.36
CA LEU A 132 -1.53 4.77 -10.98
C LEU A 132 -0.25 4.07 -10.55
N LEU A 133 0.71 4.86 -10.06
CA LEU A 133 1.99 4.39 -9.54
C LEU A 133 2.15 4.82 -8.08
N LEU A 134 2.46 3.85 -7.21
CA LEU A 134 3.01 4.07 -5.88
C LEU A 134 4.38 3.37 -5.81
N ASP A 135 5.46 4.13 -5.92
CA ASP A 135 6.84 3.64 -5.79
C ASP A 135 7.43 4.24 -4.52
N ASN A 136 7.90 3.40 -3.59
CA ASN A 136 8.41 3.85 -2.28
C ASN A 136 7.47 4.85 -1.58
N THR A 137 6.17 4.52 -1.54
CA THR A 137 5.15 5.36 -0.91
C THR A 137 4.72 4.74 0.42
N VAL A 138 4.61 5.55 1.47
CA VAL A 138 4.00 5.17 2.74
C VAL A 138 2.58 5.73 2.77
N VAL A 139 1.59 4.87 2.92
CA VAL A 139 0.19 5.24 3.07
C VAL A 139 -0.27 4.78 4.45
N GLU A 140 -0.76 5.71 5.28
CA GLU A 140 -1.13 5.40 6.66
C GLU A 140 -2.30 6.22 7.21
N TYR A 141 -2.95 5.68 8.25
CA TYR A 141 -4.03 6.31 9.04
C TYR A 141 -5.36 6.59 8.31
N GLY A 142 -5.55 6.12 7.09
CA GLY A 142 -6.80 6.31 6.34
C GLY A 142 -7.90 5.31 6.70
N GLY A 143 -8.91 5.21 5.84
CA GLY A 143 -10.07 4.33 5.97
C GLY A 143 -11.26 4.94 6.71
N ALA A 144 -11.52 6.24 6.50
CA ALA A 144 -12.71 6.90 7.02
C ALA A 144 -14.00 6.23 6.50
N THR A 145 -15.04 6.26 7.32
CA THR A 145 -16.37 5.79 6.95
C THR A 145 -17.06 6.85 6.08
N THR A 146 -17.55 6.46 4.92
CA THR A 146 -18.28 7.34 4.00
C THR A 146 -19.57 7.84 4.61
N THR A 147 -19.98 9.03 4.21
CA THR A 147 -21.31 9.59 4.47
C THR A 147 -22.00 9.91 3.15
N GLU A 148 -23.26 10.34 3.17
CA GLU A 148 -23.94 10.83 1.96
C GLU A 148 -23.24 12.07 1.36
N SER A 149 -22.46 12.81 2.15
CA SER A 149 -21.73 13.98 1.69
C SER A 149 -20.37 13.65 1.07
N SER A 150 -19.85 12.43 1.28
CA SER A 150 -18.57 11.96 0.71
C SER A 150 -18.52 12.11 -0.80
N THR A 151 -17.40 12.58 -1.33
CA THR A 151 -17.22 12.75 -2.77
C THR A 151 -17.32 11.43 -3.53
N SER A 152 -16.74 10.36 -3.00
CA SER A 152 -16.85 9.00 -3.54
C SER A 152 -18.30 8.54 -3.69
N VAL A 153 -19.14 8.78 -2.68
CA VAL A 153 -20.57 8.44 -2.72
C VAL A 153 -21.30 9.27 -3.77
N LYS A 154 -21.12 10.60 -3.77
CA LYS A 154 -21.75 11.50 -4.76
C LYS A 154 -21.35 11.19 -6.20
N GLN A 155 -20.13 10.71 -6.42
CA GLN A 155 -19.59 10.41 -7.75
C GLN A 155 -19.76 8.94 -8.15
N GLY A 156 -20.43 8.11 -7.34
CA GLY A 156 -20.65 6.70 -7.64
C GLY A 156 -19.37 5.86 -7.66
N LEU A 157 -18.35 6.26 -6.90
CA LEU A 157 -17.07 5.56 -6.76
C LEU A 157 -17.11 4.59 -5.59
N TYR A 158 -16.33 3.51 -5.66
CA TYR A 158 -16.16 2.48 -4.63
C TYR A 158 -17.43 2.14 -3.82
N LYS A 159 -18.14 1.07 -4.21
CA LYS A 159 -19.44 0.65 -3.66
C LYS A 159 -20.57 1.70 -3.70
N ALA A 160 -20.28 2.98 -3.95
CA ALA A 160 -21.22 4.08 -4.10
C ALA A 160 -22.25 4.19 -2.95
N LYS A 161 -21.81 3.96 -1.71
CA LYS A 161 -22.69 3.84 -0.55
C LYS A 161 -22.12 4.52 0.69
N SER A 162 -22.98 5.14 1.49
CA SER A 162 -22.67 5.64 2.83
C SER A 162 -22.53 4.51 3.86
N GLY A 163 -21.76 4.76 4.92
CA GLY A 163 -21.53 3.79 5.99
C GLY A 163 -20.47 2.73 5.68
N GLU A 164 -19.77 2.84 4.55
CA GLU A 164 -18.69 1.92 4.17
C GLU A 164 -17.34 2.54 4.55
N ASN A 165 -16.41 1.76 5.09
CA ASN A 165 -15.03 2.23 5.23
C ASN A 165 -14.34 2.20 3.86
N LEU A 166 -13.63 3.28 3.54
CA LEU A 166 -12.81 3.35 2.33
C LEU A 166 -11.54 2.49 2.48
N PRO A 167 -11.05 1.87 1.40
CA PRO A 167 -9.73 1.23 1.40
C PRO A 167 -8.62 2.29 1.33
N ALA A 168 -7.38 1.91 1.64
CA ALA A 168 -6.22 2.78 1.39
C ALA A 168 -6.07 3.10 -0.11
N LEU A 169 -6.31 2.09 -0.95
CA LEU A 169 -6.24 2.18 -2.41
C LEU A 169 -7.41 1.43 -3.05
N TRP A 170 -8.18 2.13 -3.87
CA TRP A 170 -9.15 1.56 -4.79
C TRP A 170 -8.75 1.86 -6.23
N PHE A 171 -8.85 0.88 -7.12
CA PHE A 171 -8.56 1.05 -8.55
C PHE A 171 -9.55 0.23 -9.39
N SER A 172 -10.14 0.86 -10.41
CA SER A 172 -11.31 0.29 -11.11
C SER A 172 -11.22 0.23 -12.63
N ASN A 173 -10.11 0.67 -13.24
CA ASN A 173 -9.98 0.64 -14.69
C ASN A 173 -9.47 -0.72 -15.20
N VAL A 174 -10.34 -1.51 -15.83
CA VAL A 174 -10.00 -2.81 -16.43
C VAL A 174 -8.92 -2.73 -17.53
N ASN A 175 -8.79 -1.58 -18.19
CA ASN A 175 -7.76 -1.33 -19.20
C ASN A 175 -6.56 -0.55 -18.66
N GLY A 176 -6.61 -0.16 -17.39
CA GLY A 176 -5.58 0.65 -16.74
C GLY A 176 -4.40 -0.19 -16.24
N LYS A 177 -3.35 0.51 -15.80
CA LYS A 177 -2.17 -0.07 -15.17
C LYS A 177 -2.04 0.42 -13.75
N LEU A 178 -1.78 -0.50 -12.83
CA LEU A 178 -1.50 -0.20 -11.44
C LEU A 178 -0.15 -0.83 -11.07
N VAL A 179 0.78 0.00 -10.59
CA VAL A 179 2.02 -0.50 -9.99
C VAL A 179 2.14 0.04 -8.58
N VAL A 180 2.29 -0.88 -7.64
CA VAL A 180 2.58 -0.57 -6.24
C VAL A 180 3.84 -1.36 -5.88
N THR A 181 4.94 -0.64 -5.72
CA THR A 181 6.25 -1.23 -5.49
C THR A 181 6.99 -0.55 -4.35
N ASN A 182 7.74 -1.34 -3.57
CA ASN A 182 8.56 -0.85 -2.45
C ASN A 182 7.78 0.00 -1.42
N SER A 183 6.46 -0.14 -1.38
CA SER A 183 5.56 0.75 -0.65
C SER A 183 5.11 0.12 0.67
N THR A 184 4.65 0.96 1.60
CA THR A 184 4.16 0.52 2.91
C THR A 184 2.73 0.97 3.13
N PHE A 185 1.87 0.03 3.53
CA PHE A 185 0.51 0.29 3.98
C PHE A 185 0.40 -0.11 5.45
N ARG A 186 0.04 0.84 6.31
CA ARG A 186 -0.10 0.57 7.74
C ARG A 186 -1.17 1.42 8.41
N HIS A 187 -1.65 0.96 9.54
CA HIS A 187 -2.60 1.72 10.37
C HIS A 187 -3.89 2.09 9.62
N PHE A 188 -4.49 1.13 8.93
CA PHE A 188 -5.76 1.31 8.21
C PHE A 188 -6.92 0.65 8.93
N GLN A 189 -8.12 1.22 8.77
CA GLN A 189 -9.34 0.77 9.44
C GLN A 189 -9.91 -0.54 8.87
N ASP A 190 -9.75 -0.74 7.57
CA ASP A 190 -10.39 -1.82 6.79
C ASP A 190 -9.39 -2.36 5.73
N ASP A 191 -9.88 -2.90 4.62
CA ASP A 191 -9.08 -3.31 3.46
C ASP A 191 -8.01 -2.26 3.11
N CYS A 192 -6.76 -2.68 2.95
CA CYS A 192 -5.73 -1.79 2.41
C CYS A 192 -5.97 -1.55 0.92
N THR A 193 -6.16 -2.60 0.13
CA THR A 193 -6.48 -2.41 -1.29
C THR A 193 -7.78 -3.11 -1.67
N TYR A 194 -8.52 -2.49 -2.58
CA TYR A 194 -9.67 -3.09 -3.27
C TYR A 194 -9.55 -2.82 -4.76
N ILE A 195 -9.14 -3.83 -5.53
CA ILE A 195 -8.79 -3.68 -6.94
C ILE A 195 -9.80 -4.43 -7.80
N GLU A 196 -10.44 -3.73 -8.72
CA GLU A 196 -11.54 -4.23 -9.55
C GLU A 196 -11.32 -3.94 -11.04
N GLY A 197 -10.08 -4.10 -11.50
CA GLY A 197 -9.71 -3.98 -12.90
C GLY A 197 -8.22 -3.70 -13.07
N GLY A 198 -7.65 -4.13 -14.21
CA GLY A 198 -6.39 -3.61 -14.73
C GLY A 198 -5.26 -4.62 -14.80
N LYS A 199 -4.12 -4.13 -15.31
CA LYS A 199 -2.83 -4.82 -15.31
C LYS A 199 -2.03 -4.37 -14.10
N ILE A 200 -1.72 -5.29 -13.20
CA ILE A 200 -1.36 -4.95 -11.82
C ILE A 200 -0.03 -5.61 -11.42
N ILE A 201 0.87 -4.82 -10.84
CA ILE A 201 2.06 -5.32 -10.14
C ILE A 201 2.02 -4.83 -8.69
N PHE A 202 2.00 -5.76 -7.75
CA PHE A 202 2.32 -5.52 -6.33
C PHE A 202 3.64 -6.21 -6.00
N ALA A 203 4.71 -5.42 -5.81
CA ALA A 203 6.06 -5.94 -5.59
C ALA A 203 6.75 -5.33 -4.37
N ASN A 204 7.44 -6.14 -3.55
CA ASN A 204 8.33 -5.65 -2.49
C ASN A 204 7.66 -4.72 -1.46
N ASN A 205 6.34 -4.85 -1.26
CA ASN A 205 5.60 -3.97 -0.36
C ASN A 205 5.54 -4.53 1.07
N LYS A 206 5.24 -3.66 2.04
CA LYS A 206 4.96 -4.02 3.43
C LYS A 206 3.52 -3.66 3.79
N PHE A 207 2.78 -4.60 4.35
CA PHE A 207 1.42 -4.40 4.87
C PHE A 207 1.39 -4.82 6.33
N TYR A 208 1.10 -3.90 7.26
CA TYR A 208 1.04 -4.26 8.67
C TYR A 208 0.15 -3.39 9.54
N SER A 209 -0.38 -3.98 10.63
CA SER A 209 -1.31 -3.31 11.55
C SER A 209 -2.55 -2.76 10.82
N THR A 210 -3.15 -3.56 9.93
CA THR A 210 -4.25 -3.13 9.04
C THR A 210 -5.56 -3.85 9.35
N GLY A 211 -6.67 -3.12 9.34
CA GLY A 211 -8.00 -3.63 9.67
C GLY A 211 -8.27 -3.72 11.18
N LEU A 212 -9.50 -3.46 11.62
CA LEU A 212 -9.92 -3.56 13.03
C LEU A 212 -10.87 -4.75 13.30
N VAL A 213 -12.03 -4.75 12.65
CA VAL A 213 -13.04 -5.84 12.74
C VAL A 213 -13.11 -6.70 11.47
N GLY A 214 -12.34 -6.27 10.47
CA GLY A 214 -12.15 -6.85 9.15
C GLY A 214 -11.03 -6.08 8.45
N GLY A 215 -10.69 -6.50 7.24
CA GLY A 215 -9.68 -5.85 6.42
C GLY A 215 -8.68 -6.85 5.84
N GLU A 216 -8.54 -6.79 4.52
CA GLU A 216 -7.56 -7.54 3.75
C GLU A 216 -6.31 -6.71 3.48
N GLY A 217 -5.15 -7.36 3.28
CA GLY A 217 -3.96 -6.69 2.74
C GLY A 217 -4.19 -6.28 1.28
N ILE A 218 -4.32 -7.28 0.40
CA ILE A 218 -4.63 -7.08 -1.01
C ILE A 218 -5.96 -7.80 -1.34
N ASN A 219 -6.98 -7.04 -1.74
CA ASN A 219 -8.26 -7.58 -2.21
C ASN A 219 -8.40 -7.38 -3.73
N ILE A 220 -8.45 -8.46 -4.50
CA ILE A 220 -8.55 -8.47 -5.97
C ILE A 220 -9.91 -9.02 -6.39
N LYS A 221 -10.58 -8.33 -7.31
CA LYS A 221 -11.87 -8.67 -7.93
C LYS A 221 -11.70 -9.00 -9.43
N SER A 222 -12.80 -9.33 -10.12
CA SER A 222 -12.83 -9.53 -11.57
C SER A 222 -12.27 -8.34 -12.35
N GLY A 223 -11.80 -8.59 -13.58
CA GLY A 223 -11.18 -7.58 -14.45
C GLY A 223 -9.66 -7.42 -14.23
N CYS A 224 -9.06 -8.19 -13.33
CA CYS A 224 -7.65 -8.03 -12.93
C CYS A 224 -6.75 -9.11 -13.54
N LEU A 225 -5.61 -8.68 -14.08
CA LEU A 225 -4.44 -9.53 -14.31
C LEU A 225 -3.34 -9.03 -13.38
N ALA A 226 -2.89 -9.84 -12.43
CA ALA A 226 -2.05 -9.37 -11.33
C ALA A 226 -0.86 -10.28 -11.03
N ASP A 227 0.31 -9.68 -10.89
CA ASP A 227 1.48 -10.28 -10.24
C ASP A 227 1.61 -9.71 -8.82
N VAL A 228 1.64 -10.58 -7.82
CA VAL A 228 1.76 -10.23 -6.39
C VAL A 228 3.00 -10.91 -5.82
N GLY A 229 4.16 -10.27 -6.02
CA GLY A 229 5.47 -10.86 -5.74
C GLY A 229 6.19 -10.21 -4.56
N PHE A 230 6.89 -10.97 -3.72
CA PHE A 230 7.86 -10.42 -2.76
C PHE A 230 7.28 -9.44 -1.73
N ASN A 231 5.99 -9.53 -1.42
CA ASN A 231 5.37 -8.67 -0.41
C ASN A 231 5.48 -9.30 0.98
N PHE A 232 5.63 -8.45 1.99
CA PHE A 232 5.61 -8.81 3.40
C PHE A 232 4.30 -8.36 4.05
N PHE A 233 3.61 -9.28 4.70
CA PHE A 233 2.38 -9.05 5.44
C PHE A 233 2.58 -9.43 6.90
N TYR A 234 2.21 -8.53 7.82
CA TYR A 234 2.23 -8.79 9.25
C TYR A 234 0.92 -8.36 9.90
N ALA A 235 0.26 -9.31 10.57
CA ALA A 235 -0.91 -9.03 11.41
C ALA A 235 -2.03 -8.25 10.69
N THR A 236 -2.27 -8.51 9.39
CA THR A 236 -3.48 -8.01 8.73
C THR A 236 -4.71 -8.69 9.36
N ASN A 237 -5.83 -7.97 9.49
CA ASN A 237 -6.92 -8.43 10.34
C ASN A 237 -7.55 -9.74 9.86
N THR A 238 -7.86 -9.83 8.56
CA THR A 238 -8.57 -10.96 7.96
C THR A 238 -7.62 -11.84 7.15
N ASN A 239 -7.23 -11.44 5.94
CA ASN A 239 -6.25 -12.16 5.11
C ASN A 239 -5.15 -11.20 4.64
N ALA A 240 -4.01 -11.77 4.25
CA ALA A 240 -3.02 -11.04 3.48
C ALA A 240 -3.55 -10.83 2.07
N LEU A 241 -4.12 -11.88 1.47
CA LEU A 241 -4.67 -11.86 0.12
C LEU A 241 -6.13 -12.33 0.13
N LYS A 242 -7.01 -11.54 -0.46
CA LYS A 242 -8.36 -11.97 -0.84
C LYS A 242 -8.48 -11.91 -2.35
N LEU A 243 -8.56 -13.08 -2.98
CA LEU A 243 -8.55 -13.24 -4.43
C LEU A 243 -9.93 -13.73 -4.88
N SER A 244 -10.60 -12.92 -5.68
CA SER A 244 -12.00 -13.12 -6.05
C SER A 244 -12.22 -12.77 -7.51
N ASN A 245 -13.04 -13.54 -8.22
CA ASN A 245 -13.54 -13.12 -9.54
C ASN A 245 -14.99 -12.55 -9.46
N SER A 246 -15.39 -12.06 -8.28
CA SER A 246 -16.65 -11.31 -8.14
C SER A 246 -16.63 -9.98 -8.90
N GLY A 247 -17.81 -9.50 -9.32
CA GLY A 247 -17.98 -8.22 -10.03
C GLY A 247 -18.30 -8.35 -11.53
N ASN A 248 -18.25 -9.57 -12.08
CA ASN A 248 -18.62 -9.89 -13.46
C ASN A 248 -17.92 -9.02 -14.52
N ARG A 249 -16.66 -8.66 -14.30
CA ARG A 249 -15.82 -7.91 -15.25
C ARG A 249 -14.94 -8.84 -16.09
N SER A 250 -14.52 -8.36 -17.24
CA SER A 250 -13.56 -9.05 -18.13
C SER A 250 -12.21 -8.33 -18.10
N PRO A 251 -11.07 -9.05 -18.09
CA PRO A 251 -10.96 -10.52 -18.06
C PRO A 251 -11.37 -11.14 -16.72
N GLN A 252 -11.48 -12.46 -16.66
CA GLN A 252 -11.50 -13.19 -15.40
C GLN A 252 -10.28 -12.77 -14.55
N ALA A 253 -10.48 -12.61 -13.24
CA ALA A 253 -9.36 -12.35 -12.34
C ALA A 253 -8.33 -13.49 -12.43
N HIS A 254 -7.12 -13.16 -12.88
CA HIS A 254 -5.96 -14.06 -12.90
C HIS A 254 -4.84 -13.46 -12.04
N VAL A 255 -4.45 -14.17 -11.00
CA VAL A 255 -3.49 -13.69 -10.00
C VAL A 255 -2.37 -14.70 -9.84
N ILE A 256 -1.13 -14.26 -10.02
CA ILE A 256 0.07 -15.04 -9.72
C ILE A 256 0.73 -14.41 -8.50
N ALA A 257 0.62 -15.07 -7.35
CA ALA A 257 1.18 -14.59 -6.09
C ALA A 257 2.35 -15.46 -5.65
N TYR A 258 3.53 -14.86 -5.54
CA TYR A 258 4.76 -15.62 -5.34
C TYR A 258 5.77 -14.96 -4.42
N ASN A 259 6.56 -15.79 -3.74
CA ASN A 259 7.63 -15.33 -2.86
C ASN A 259 7.13 -14.30 -1.83
N ASN A 260 5.88 -14.39 -1.34
CA ASN A 260 5.42 -13.48 -0.27
C ASN A 260 5.74 -14.07 1.11
N THR A 261 5.90 -13.22 2.12
CA THR A 261 5.99 -13.65 3.53
C THR A 261 4.76 -13.14 4.28
N ILE A 262 3.98 -14.05 4.85
CA ILE A 262 2.70 -13.78 5.53
C ILE A 262 2.81 -14.26 6.97
N LEU A 263 2.79 -13.30 7.91
CA LEU A 263 3.08 -13.54 9.31
C LEU A 263 1.94 -13.06 10.21
N ASN A 264 1.51 -13.90 11.16
CA ASN A 264 0.52 -13.55 12.19
C ASN A 264 -0.84 -13.03 11.66
N THR A 265 -1.18 -13.33 10.41
CA THR A 265 -2.39 -12.82 9.79
C THR A 265 -3.64 -13.59 10.22
N GLY A 266 -4.77 -12.88 10.37
CA GLY A 266 -6.10 -13.48 10.57
C GLY A 266 -6.50 -13.74 12.03
N TRP A 267 -5.55 -13.66 12.96
CA TRP A 267 -5.80 -13.89 14.40
C TRP A 267 -6.55 -12.76 15.09
N ARG A 268 -6.49 -11.54 14.55
CA ARG A 268 -7.26 -10.41 15.07
C ARG A 268 -8.73 -10.42 14.62
N ARG A 269 -9.10 -11.28 13.66
CA ARG A 269 -10.49 -11.42 13.23
C ARG A 269 -11.31 -12.09 14.35
N PRO A 270 -12.39 -11.45 14.85
CA PRO A 270 -13.18 -12.01 15.96
C PRO A 270 -14.03 -13.23 15.55
N THR A 271 -14.19 -13.48 14.25
CA THR A 271 -14.92 -14.63 13.70
C THR A 271 -13.97 -15.65 13.09
N VAL A 272 -14.48 -16.83 12.72
CA VAL A 272 -13.71 -17.90 12.03
C VAL A 272 -13.41 -17.61 10.55
N LYS A 273 -13.50 -16.34 10.15
CA LYS A 273 -13.10 -15.87 8.81
C LYS A 273 -11.63 -15.46 8.83
N GLY A 274 -11.03 -15.37 7.66
CA GLY A 274 -9.65 -14.91 7.53
C GLY A 274 -8.64 -16.03 7.75
N GLY A 275 -7.36 -15.68 7.74
CA GLY A 275 -6.25 -16.60 7.62
C GLY A 275 -5.11 -15.91 6.89
N SER A 276 -4.54 -16.56 5.89
CA SER A 276 -3.50 -15.98 5.04
C SER A 276 -4.03 -15.58 3.66
N VAL A 277 -4.69 -16.51 2.96
CA VAL A 277 -5.25 -16.30 1.61
C VAL A 277 -6.70 -16.79 1.58
N TRP A 278 -7.58 -16.03 0.94
CA TRP A 278 -8.96 -16.44 0.65
C TRP A 278 -9.23 -16.44 -0.85
N LEU A 279 -9.63 -17.58 -1.39
CA LEU A 279 -10.00 -17.77 -2.80
C LEU A 279 -11.51 -17.88 -2.95
N GLU A 280 -12.11 -17.14 -3.88
CA GLU A 280 -13.55 -17.24 -4.13
C GLU A 280 -13.96 -16.88 -5.56
N ALA A 281 -15.21 -17.23 -5.88
CA ALA A 281 -15.94 -16.79 -7.05
C ALA A 281 -15.24 -17.12 -8.38
N THR A 282 -14.59 -18.29 -8.51
CA THR A 282 -13.88 -18.74 -9.73
C THR A 282 -12.67 -17.89 -10.12
N VAL A 283 -11.96 -17.29 -9.17
CA VAL A 283 -10.65 -16.67 -9.47
C VAL A 283 -9.68 -17.71 -10.03
N TYR A 284 -8.90 -17.36 -11.07
CA TYR A 284 -7.77 -18.18 -11.49
C TYR A 284 -6.55 -17.72 -10.69
N ALA A 285 -6.10 -18.53 -9.74
CA ALA A 285 -5.01 -18.17 -8.84
C ALA A 285 -3.84 -19.15 -8.93
N GLU A 286 -2.62 -18.63 -8.97
CA GLU A 286 -1.41 -19.42 -8.91
C GLU A 286 -0.54 -18.93 -7.75
N LEU A 287 -0.26 -19.81 -6.77
CA LEU A 287 0.50 -19.47 -5.57
C LEU A 287 1.74 -20.32 -5.42
N TYR A 288 2.91 -19.67 -5.52
CA TYR A 288 4.21 -20.31 -5.48
C TYR A 288 5.13 -19.70 -4.42
N ASN A 289 5.92 -20.49 -3.71
CA ASN A 289 7.01 -19.98 -2.86
C ASN A 289 6.56 -19.01 -1.74
N ASN A 290 5.30 -19.06 -1.29
CA ASN A 290 4.84 -18.20 -0.21
C ASN A 290 5.19 -18.81 1.15
N LEU A 291 5.71 -17.98 2.06
CA LEU A 291 6.05 -18.35 3.43
C LEU A 291 4.92 -17.91 4.36
N PHE A 292 4.20 -18.86 4.93
CA PHE A 292 3.20 -18.66 5.96
C PHE A 292 3.79 -19.02 7.31
N ALA A 293 3.99 -18.06 8.20
CA ALA A 293 4.46 -18.34 9.55
C ALA A 293 3.45 -17.79 10.56
N ASN A 294 2.93 -18.66 11.42
CA ASN A 294 1.91 -18.32 12.42
C ASN A 294 0.68 -17.57 11.84
N ALA A 295 0.38 -17.73 10.55
CA ALA A 295 -0.89 -17.27 10.00
C ALA A 295 -2.01 -18.17 10.52
N ARG A 296 -3.21 -17.63 10.73
CA ARG A 296 -4.30 -18.39 11.36
C ARG A 296 -4.75 -19.60 10.55
N PHE A 297 -4.70 -19.51 9.23
CA PHE A 297 -4.99 -20.61 8.32
C PHE A 297 -4.07 -20.51 7.10
N GLY A 298 -3.91 -21.64 6.41
CA GLY A 298 -3.21 -21.70 5.12
C GLY A 298 -4.05 -21.06 4.02
N ILE A 299 -3.84 -21.49 2.79
CA ILE A 299 -4.66 -21.04 1.66
C ILE A 299 -6.07 -21.58 1.86
N LYS A 300 -7.07 -20.69 2.01
CA LYS A 300 -8.48 -21.07 2.15
C LYS A 300 -9.28 -20.80 0.88
N ARG A 301 -10.36 -21.55 0.71
CA ARG A 301 -11.32 -21.37 -0.39
C ARG A 301 -12.77 -21.25 0.08
N ASP A 302 -13.59 -20.52 -0.66
CA ASP A 302 -15.04 -20.63 -0.56
C ASP A 302 -15.49 -21.98 -1.15
N THR A 303 -16.00 -22.86 -0.30
CA THR A 303 -16.50 -24.19 -0.74
C THR A 303 -17.75 -24.12 -1.63
N LYS A 304 -18.45 -22.97 -1.69
CA LYS A 304 -19.64 -22.78 -2.54
C LYS A 304 -19.30 -22.18 -3.90
N GLY A 305 -18.26 -21.36 -3.96
CA GLY A 305 -17.72 -20.77 -5.18
C GLY A 305 -16.20 -20.83 -5.14
N PRO A 306 -15.60 -22.01 -5.33
CA PRO A 306 -14.16 -22.17 -5.22
C PRO A 306 -13.44 -21.41 -6.35
N GLU A 307 -12.11 -21.42 -6.30
CA GLU A 307 -11.26 -20.98 -7.39
C GLU A 307 -11.48 -21.79 -8.68
N ASP A 308 -11.00 -21.25 -9.80
CA ASP A 308 -10.97 -21.92 -11.09
C ASP A 308 -10.09 -23.18 -11.04
N GLN A 309 -10.49 -24.24 -11.74
CA GLN A 309 -9.78 -25.52 -11.76
C GLN A 309 -8.37 -25.46 -12.35
N ARG A 310 -8.04 -24.41 -13.13
CA ARG A 310 -6.68 -24.16 -13.64
C ARG A 310 -5.72 -23.65 -12.56
N SER A 311 -6.24 -23.24 -11.41
CA SER A 311 -5.43 -22.72 -10.30
C SER A 311 -4.38 -23.73 -9.85
N ALA A 312 -3.22 -23.22 -9.44
CA ALA A 312 -2.07 -24.04 -9.06
C ALA A 312 -1.43 -23.54 -7.76
N PHE A 313 -1.06 -24.47 -6.88
CA PHE A 313 -0.45 -24.16 -5.59
C PHE A 313 0.76 -25.07 -5.44
N SER A 314 1.95 -24.51 -5.22
CA SER A 314 3.17 -25.32 -5.09
C SER A 314 4.29 -24.64 -4.31
N ASN A 315 5.14 -25.43 -3.66
CA ASN A 315 6.37 -24.97 -3.01
C ASN A 315 6.15 -23.87 -1.96
N ASN A 316 5.03 -23.88 -1.26
CA ASN A 316 4.78 -22.96 -0.15
C ASN A 316 5.29 -23.58 1.17
N LEU A 317 5.69 -22.74 2.13
CA LEU A 317 6.13 -23.18 3.46
C LEU A 317 5.13 -22.71 4.51
N TYR A 318 4.73 -23.59 5.41
CA TYR A 318 3.82 -23.30 6.51
C TYR A 318 4.48 -23.69 7.84
N TYR A 319 4.74 -22.69 8.67
CA TYR A 319 5.32 -22.82 10.00
C TYR A 319 4.28 -22.50 11.09
N GLY A 320 4.06 -23.44 12.02
CA GLY A 320 3.19 -23.24 13.18
C GLY A 320 3.93 -23.37 14.51
N PHE A 321 3.91 -22.30 15.31
CA PHE A 321 4.49 -22.29 16.66
C PHE A 321 3.66 -23.07 17.70
N ASP A 322 2.36 -23.28 17.46
CA ASP A 322 1.48 -24.03 18.35
C ASP A 322 0.60 -25.04 17.62
N GLN A 323 -0.03 -25.93 18.40
CA GLN A 323 -0.84 -27.02 17.85
C GLN A 323 -2.07 -26.51 17.11
N ALA A 324 -2.65 -25.38 17.54
CA ALA A 324 -3.81 -24.78 16.88
C ALA A 324 -3.46 -24.36 15.45
N THR A 325 -2.34 -23.64 15.29
CA THR A 325 -1.80 -23.20 14.01
C THR A 325 -1.49 -24.39 13.10
N VAL A 326 -0.75 -25.38 13.62
CA VAL A 326 -0.43 -26.61 12.87
C VAL A 326 -1.71 -27.29 12.35
N THR A 327 -2.72 -27.41 13.21
CA THR A 327 -4.01 -28.02 12.84
C THR A 327 -4.72 -27.22 11.75
N GLN A 328 -4.67 -25.89 11.83
CA GLN A 328 -5.36 -24.99 10.88
C GLN A 328 -4.66 -24.86 9.52
N PHE A 329 -3.44 -25.40 9.38
CA PHE A 329 -2.75 -25.53 8.08
C PHE A 329 -3.04 -26.83 7.34
N GLN A 330 -3.62 -27.83 8.00
CA GLN A 330 -3.83 -29.12 7.37
C GLN A 330 -4.87 -29.02 6.24
N PRO A 331 -4.59 -29.56 5.05
CA PRO A 331 -5.54 -29.61 3.95
C PRO A 331 -6.87 -30.23 4.37
N SER A 332 -7.95 -29.59 3.94
CA SER A 332 -9.32 -29.97 4.29
C SER A 332 -10.25 -29.59 3.13
N LYS A 333 -11.57 -29.63 3.36
CA LYS A 333 -12.54 -29.14 2.37
C LYS A 333 -12.34 -27.65 2.03
N ASP A 334 -11.99 -26.83 3.01
CA ASP A 334 -11.87 -25.38 2.88
C ASP A 334 -10.44 -24.85 3.02
N VAL A 335 -9.46 -25.72 3.26
CA VAL A 335 -8.01 -25.43 3.27
C VAL A 335 -7.33 -26.20 2.14
N VAL A 336 -6.62 -25.46 1.29
CA VAL A 336 -5.95 -25.97 0.09
C VAL A 336 -4.55 -26.44 0.41
N GLY A 337 -4.20 -27.66 0.01
CA GLY A 337 -2.82 -28.12 -0.08
C GLY A 337 -2.24 -27.92 -1.47
N GLY A 338 -0.95 -27.57 -1.56
CA GLY A 338 -0.20 -27.50 -2.80
C GLY A 338 0.75 -28.68 -3.01
N LYS A 339 1.35 -28.73 -4.20
CA LYS A 339 2.42 -29.68 -4.54
C LYS A 339 3.73 -29.22 -3.91
N ASN A 340 4.54 -30.14 -3.38
CA ASN A 340 5.83 -29.79 -2.75
C ASN A 340 5.74 -28.72 -1.64
N ASP A 341 4.54 -28.53 -1.06
CA ASP A 341 4.37 -27.62 0.07
C ASP A 341 5.04 -28.25 1.32
N LEU A 342 5.76 -27.43 2.07
CA LEU A 342 6.33 -27.78 3.36
C LEU A 342 5.34 -27.38 4.46
N ILE A 343 4.37 -28.25 4.75
CA ILE A 343 3.33 -27.99 5.75
C ILE A 343 3.75 -28.56 7.10
N SER A 344 3.87 -27.72 8.13
CA SER A 344 4.13 -28.20 9.49
C SER A 344 3.15 -29.29 9.88
N THR A 345 3.65 -30.48 10.24
CA THR A 345 2.83 -31.59 10.76
C THR A 345 2.91 -31.72 12.27
N THR A 346 3.97 -31.16 12.86
CA THR A 346 4.18 -31.05 14.31
C THR A 346 4.57 -29.62 14.65
N VAL A 347 4.42 -29.24 15.92
CA VAL A 347 4.77 -27.90 16.39
C VAL A 347 6.25 -27.61 16.15
N GLY A 348 6.54 -26.48 15.52
CA GLY A 348 7.91 -26.03 15.26
C GLY A 348 8.59 -26.65 14.04
N ASP A 349 7.92 -27.56 13.32
CA ASP A 349 8.42 -28.12 12.07
C ASP A 349 8.58 -27.02 11.00
N HIS A 350 9.52 -27.22 10.07
CA HIS A 350 9.86 -26.26 9.02
C HIS A 350 10.16 -24.82 9.51
N ASP A 351 10.77 -24.68 10.70
CA ASP A 351 11.19 -23.38 11.25
C ASP A 351 11.88 -22.52 10.17
N PRO A 352 11.32 -21.34 9.82
CA PRO A 352 11.85 -20.51 8.74
C PRO A 352 13.24 -19.93 9.06
N LYS A 353 13.68 -20.03 10.33
CA LYS A 353 14.96 -19.50 10.81
C LYS A 353 15.15 -18.02 10.45
N PHE A 354 14.18 -17.20 10.82
CA PHE A 354 14.31 -15.75 10.66
C PHE A 354 15.52 -15.22 11.44
N VAL A 355 16.24 -14.28 10.86
CA VAL A 355 17.44 -13.66 11.46
C VAL A 355 17.13 -13.03 12.82
N ASN A 356 16.00 -12.33 12.93
CA ASN A 356 15.58 -11.72 14.19
C ASN A 356 14.06 -11.59 14.29
N TYR A 357 13.37 -12.68 14.61
CA TYR A 357 11.95 -12.61 14.98
C TYR A 357 11.61 -13.71 16.00
N PRO A 358 11.04 -13.35 17.17
CA PRO A 358 10.59 -14.35 18.13
C PRO A 358 9.34 -15.07 17.60
N LEU A 359 9.48 -16.32 17.16
CA LEU A 359 8.37 -17.13 16.63
C LEU A 359 7.26 -17.40 17.66
N ASN A 360 7.51 -17.16 18.95
CA ASN A 360 6.51 -17.19 20.01
C ASN A 360 5.78 -15.85 20.24
N THR A 361 6.01 -14.85 19.39
CA THR A 361 5.24 -13.59 19.41
C THR A 361 3.76 -13.89 19.36
N ALA A 362 2.97 -13.29 20.26
CA ALA A 362 1.52 -13.47 20.29
C ALA A 362 0.92 -13.23 18.91
N MET A 363 0.18 -14.20 18.37
CA MET A 363 -0.23 -14.17 16.97
C MET A 363 -1.24 -13.06 16.65
N ASN A 364 -1.91 -12.51 17.66
CA ASN A 364 -2.78 -11.35 17.54
C ASN A 364 -2.06 -10.01 17.78
N ASN A 365 -0.74 -10.01 18.01
CA ASN A 365 0.04 -8.79 18.18
C ASN A 365 -0.03 -7.93 16.91
N PRO A 366 -0.64 -6.73 16.96
CA PRO A 366 -0.72 -5.87 15.80
C PRO A 366 0.57 -5.07 15.58
N ASP A 367 1.44 -4.96 16.59
CA ASP A 367 2.55 -4.02 16.59
C ASP A 367 3.80 -4.68 16.00
N LEU A 368 4.22 -4.16 14.84
CA LEU A 368 5.47 -4.58 14.18
C LEU A 368 6.64 -3.86 14.84
N ASN A 369 7.65 -4.62 15.30
CA ASN A 369 8.88 -4.04 15.82
C ASN A 369 9.90 -3.85 14.68
N GLU A 370 10.37 -2.61 14.49
CA GLU A 370 11.33 -2.26 13.42
C GLU A 370 12.70 -2.92 13.59
N SER A 371 13.05 -3.40 14.78
CA SER A 371 14.28 -4.18 15.01
C SER A 371 14.21 -5.61 14.50
N TRP A 372 13.01 -6.12 14.20
CA TRP A 372 12.85 -7.48 13.66
C TRP A 372 13.39 -7.59 12.23
N ASP A 373 13.90 -8.77 11.92
CA ASP A 373 14.48 -9.13 10.64
C ASP A 373 13.94 -10.48 10.18
N PHE A 374 13.17 -10.44 9.09
CA PHE A 374 12.49 -11.59 8.51
C PHE A 374 13.23 -12.19 7.31
N HIS A 375 14.47 -11.78 7.05
CA HIS A 375 15.34 -12.58 6.20
C HIS A 375 15.53 -13.96 6.85
N VAL A 376 15.67 -14.99 6.04
CA VAL A 376 15.97 -16.34 6.52
C VAL A 376 17.49 -16.52 6.64
N GLN A 377 17.95 -17.24 7.65
CA GLN A 377 19.37 -17.55 7.83
C GLN A 377 19.72 -18.94 7.27
N ALA A 378 21.02 -19.24 7.21
CA ALA A 378 21.51 -20.55 6.79
C ALA A 378 20.86 -21.69 7.59
N GLY A 379 20.52 -22.78 6.89
CA GLY A 379 19.80 -23.91 7.47
C GLY A 379 18.28 -23.74 7.51
N SER A 380 17.74 -22.62 7.04
CA SER A 380 16.30 -22.49 6.81
C SER A 380 15.81 -23.49 5.75
N PRO A 381 14.70 -24.22 6.00
CA PRO A 381 14.07 -25.10 5.02
C PRO A 381 13.45 -24.33 3.84
N ALA A 382 13.35 -23.01 3.93
CA ALA A 382 12.91 -22.17 2.81
C ALA A 382 13.96 -22.11 1.68
N ILE A 383 15.25 -22.27 2.00
CA ILE A 383 16.36 -22.11 1.05
C ILE A 383 16.42 -23.32 0.13
N GLY A 384 16.32 -23.08 -1.19
CA GLY A 384 16.37 -24.14 -2.21
C GLY A 384 15.06 -24.91 -2.40
N ALA A 385 14.04 -24.65 -1.59
CA ALA A 385 12.73 -25.30 -1.68
C ALA A 385 11.75 -24.58 -2.62
N GLY A 386 12.09 -23.37 -3.08
CA GLY A 386 11.27 -22.59 -4.02
C GLY A 386 11.43 -23.05 -5.48
N THR A 387 10.44 -22.73 -6.32
CA THR A 387 10.43 -22.99 -7.76
C THR A 387 10.52 -21.70 -8.58
N THR A 388 11.22 -21.74 -9.70
CA THR A 388 11.21 -20.68 -10.71
C THR A 388 10.44 -21.10 -11.98
N ALA A 389 9.85 -22.29 -11.98
CA ALA A 389 9.23 -22.91 -13.15
C ALA A 389 7.75 -22.50 -13.34
N PHE A 390 7.50 -21.19 -13.44
CA PHE A 390 6.20 -20.63 -13.81
C PHE A 390 6.40 -19.30 -14.55
N THR A 391 5.38 -18.88 -15.29
CA THR A 391 5.41 -17.63 -16.07
C THR A 391 4.55 -16.59 -15.37
N ARG A 392 5.15 -15.46 -15.02
CA ARG A 392 4.44 -14.28 -14.45
C ARG A 392 3.52 -13.66 -15.51
N ASN A 393 2.52 -12.87 -15.10
CA ASN A 393 1.66 -12.14 -16.05
C ASN A 393 2.43 -11.05 -16.81
N PHE A 394 3.39 -10.40 -16.14
CA PHE A 394 4.17 -9.29 -16.69
C PHE A 394 5.68 -9.56 -16.60
N PRO A 395 6.21 -10.60 -17.28
CA PRO A 395 7.63 -10.93 -17.22
C PRO A 395 8.50 -9.80 -17.80
N ASP A 396 7.95 -9.07 -18.77
CA ASP A 396 8.56 -7.90 -19.41
C ASP A 396 8.15 -6.56 -18.75
N GLY A 397 7.34 -6.61 -17.69
CA GLY A 397 6.91 -5.46 -16.91
C GLY A 397 5.79 -4.60 -17.52
N LEU A 398 5.51 -3.49 -16.85
CA LEU A 398 4.55 -2.45 -17.22
C LEU A 398 5.26 -1.10 -17.32
N VAL A 399 4.99 -0.34 -18.37
CA VAL A 399 5.49 1.05 -18.49
C VAL A 399 4.45 2.01 -17.93
N LEU A 400 4.83 2.81 -16.94
CA LEU A 400 4.03 3.89 -16.36
C LEU A 400 4.87 5.16 -16.33
N ASN A 401 4.30 6.29 -16.73
CA ASN A 401 5.02 7.57 -16.84
C ASN A 401 6.37 7.46 -17.59
N GLY A 402 6.42 6.65 -18.65
CA GLY A 402 7.64 6.41 -19.43
C GLY A 402 8.71 5.54 -18.76
N LYS A 403 8.50 5.06 -17.52
CA LYS A 403 9.44 4.18 -16.80
C LYS A 403 8.92 2.75 -16.76
N LEU A 404 9.83 1.79 -16.96
CA LEU A 404 9.53 0.36 -16.90
C LEU A 404 9.54 -0.13 -15.46
N TYR A 405 8.49 -0.86 -15.08
CA TYR A 405 8.32 -1.53 -13.79
C TYR A 405 8.18 -3.03 -14.01
N LEU A 406 9.17 -3.78 -13.56
CA LEU A 406 9.19 -5.24 -13.73
C LEU A 406 8.46 -5.91 -12.56
N SER A 407 7.71 -6.97 -12.87
CA SER A 407 7.47 -8.01 -11.87
C SER A 407 8.84 -8.58 -11.43
N PRO A 408 9.13 -8.80 -10.14
CA PRO A 408 10.38 -9.40 -9.70
C PRO A 408 10.53 -10.84 -10.20
N ALA A 409 11.76 -11.28 -10.50
CA ALA A 409 12.00 -12.68 -10.88
C ALA A 409 11.74 -13.60 -9.67
N PRO A 410 11.13 -14.79 -9.85
CA PRO A 410 10.94 -15.72 -8.74
C PRO A 410 12.27 -16.20 -8.17
N SER A 411 12.28 -16.53 -6.88
CA SER A 411 13.46 -17.04 -6.18
C SER A 411 13.30 -18.51 -5.83
N SER A 412 14.42 -19.25 -5.84
CA SER A 412 14.50 -20.61 -5.29
C SER A 412 14.43 -20.65 -3.76
N THR A 413 14.39 -19.50 -3.09
CA THR A 413 14.13 -19.39 -1.65
C THR A 413 12.69 -18.95 -1.41
N ILE A 414 11.94 -19.72 -0.64
CA ILE A 414 10.55 -19.41 -0.25
C ILE A 414 10.51 -18.14 0.63
N GLY A 415 9.54 -17.27 0.39
CA GLY A 415 9.36 -16.01 1.12
C GLY A 415 9.93 -14.77 0.41
N ALA A 416 9.66 -13.60 0.99
CA ALA A 416 9.86 -12.29 0.35
C ALA A 416 11.26 -11.70 0.48
N LEU A 417 11.97 -12.00 1.57
CA LEU A 417 13.25 -11.31 1.84
C LEU A 417 14.47 -12.16 1.49
N GLY A 418 14.32 -13.48 1.35
CA GLY A 418 15.46 -14.38 1.09
C GLY A 418 16.49 -14.35 2.22
N THR A 419 17.74 -14.68 1.90
CA THR A 419 18.87 -14.56 2.85
C THR A 419 19.39 -13.13 2.88
N LYS A 420 19.86 -12.70 4.05
CA LYS A 420 20.56 -11.43 4.18
C LYS A 420 21.98 -11.58 3.64
N ASN A 421 22.33 -10.77 2.64
CA ASN A 421 23.69 -10.71 2.07
C ASN A 421 24.67 -10.03 3.01
#